data_AF-A0A4S3KVY4-F1
#
_entry.id   AF-A0A4S3KVY4-F1
#
_cell.length_a   1.000
_cell.length_b   1.000
_cell.length_c   1.000
_cell.angle_alpha   90.00
_cell.angle_beta   90.00
_cell.angle_gamma   90.00
#
_symmetry.space_group_name_H-M   'P 1'
#
loop_
_entity.id
_entity.type
_entity.pdbx_description
1 polymer ?
#
loop_
_entity_poly.entity_id
_entity_poly.type
_entity_poly.pdbx_seq_one_letter_code
_entity_poly.pdbx_strand_id
1 'polypeptide(L)'
;MSNQPADDIRDASLRVAKSYRDALKAYAAIHSRPLYDVTNEAIEAYLKMQGYGDLSKAIRSRSGGSGTAAPKKRAAKKATRRS
;
A
#
# COMPACT_ATOMS: atom_id res chain seq x y z
N MET A 1 26.18 0.08 1.94
CA MET A 1 25.44 0.03 0.67
C MET A 1 23.97 -0.28 0.98
N SER A 2 23.06 0.51 0.40
CA SER A 2 21.60 0.30 0.24
C SER A 2 20.77 -0.22 1.43
N ASN A 3 20.23 0.74 2.20
CA ASN A 3 19.03 0.58 3.01
C ASN A 3 17.81 0.76 2.07
N GLN A 4 17.11 -0.31 1.70
CA GLN A 4 15.84 -0.24 0.96
C GLN A 4 14.75 -1.02 1.69
N PRO A 5 13.67 -0.38 2.18
CA PRO A 5 12.47 -1.04 2.69
C PRO A 5 11.59 -1.59 1.53
N ALA A 6 12.21 -2.16 0.50
CA ALA A 6 11.51 -2.73 -0.65
C ALA A 6 11.06 -4.18 -0.39
N ASP A 7 11.74 -4.89 0.51
CA ASP A 7 11.45 -6.29 0.84
C ASP A 7 10.24 -6.47 1.78
N ASP A 8 9.71 -5.36 2.33
CA ASP A 8 8.52 -5.36 3.20
C ASP A 8 7.20 -5.10 2.42
N ILE A 9 7.24 -5.08 1.08
CA ILE A 9 6.03 -5.21 0.26
C ILE A 9 5.64 -6.70 0.29
N ARG A 10 5.09 -7.11 1.43
CA ARG A 10 4.77 -8.51 1.72
C ARG A 10 4.00 -9.14 0.58
N ASP A 11 4.56 -10.19 0.00
CA ASP A 11 3.87 -11.14 -0.88
C ASP A 11 2.71 -11.78 -0.13
N ALA A 12 1.56 -11.09 -0.10
CA ALA A 12 0.34 -11.68 0.40
C ALA A 12 -0.05 -12.80 -0.55
N SER A 13 0.12 -14.05 -0.10
CA SER A 13 -0.34 -15.22 -0.85
C SER A 13 -1.87 -15.27 -0.85
N LEU A 14 -2.48 -14.72 -1.90
CA LEU A 14 -3.92 -14.78 -2.13
C LEU A 14 -4.33 -16.21 -2.54
N ARG A 15 -5.27 -16.79 -1.80
CA ARG A 15 -5.94 -18.03 -2.21
C ARG A 15 -7.14 -17.69 -3.08
N VAL A 16 -7.10 -18.10 -4.34
CA VAL A 16 -8.18 -17.93 -5.31
C VAL A 16 -8.47 -19.25 -6.01
N ALA A 17 -9.64 -19.38 -6.62
CA ALA A 17 -9.95 -20.55 -7.43
C ALA A 17 -9.00 -20.67 -8.64
N LYS A 18 -8.67 -21.92 -9.02
CA LYS A 18 -7.67 -22.25 -10.04
C LYS A 18 -7.91 -21.53 -11.37
N SER A 19 -9.16 -21.50 -11.83
CA SER A 19 -9.56 -20.84 -13.07
C SER A 19 -9.18 -19.36 -13.09
N TYR A 20 -9.46 -18.63 -12.01
CA TYR A 20 -9.11 -17.21 -11.91
C TYR A 20 -7.60 -16.98 -11.88
N ARG A 21 -6.86 -17.82 -11.14
CA ARG A 21 -5.40 -17.74 -11.11
C ARG A 21 -4.81 -17.92 -12.50
N ASP A 22 -5.28 -18.91 -13.24
CA ASP A 22 -4.76 -19.25 -14.56
C ASP A 22 -5.14 -18.14 -15.59
N ALA A 23 -6.34 -17.56 -15.46
CA ALA A 23 -6.74 -16.38 -16.26
C ALA A 23 -5.88 -15.15 -15.99
N LEU A 24 -5.60 -14.83 -14.71
CA LEU A 24 -4.75 -13.70 -14.34
C LEU A 24 -3.30 -13.89 -14.83
N LYS A 25 -2.79 -15.12 -14.77
CA LYS A 25 -1.48 -15.48 -15.35
C LYS A 25 -1.45 -15.29 -16.85
N ALA A 26 -2.48 -15.75 -17.57
CA ALA A 26 -2.57 -15.57 -19.01
C ALA A 26 -2.63 -14.08 -19.39
N TYR A 27 -3.44 -13.29 -18.69
CA TYR A 27 -3.52 -11.84 -18.90
C TYR A 27 -2.16 -11.16 -18.64
N ALA A 28 -1.50 -11.46 -17.53
CA ALA A 28 -0.16 -10.94 -17.23
C ALA A 28 0.85 -11.26 -18.33
N ALA A 29 0.82 -12.48 -18.86
CA ALA A 29 1.69 -12.89 -19.97
C ALA A 29 1.37 -12.15 -21.27
N ILE A 30 0.09 -11.99 -21.64
CA ILE A 30 -0.35 -11.26 -22.84
C ILE A 30 0.10 -9.79 -22.78
N HIS A 31 -0.02 -9.16 -21.61
CA HIS A 31 0.31 -7.76 -21.42
C HIS A 31 1.78 -7.52 -21.06
N SER A 32 2.61 -8.57 -20.94
CA SER A 32 4.02 -8.48 -20.53
C SER A 32 4.22 -7.71 -19.21
N ARG A 33 3.32 -7.91 -18.23
CA ARG A 33 3.35 -7.25 -16.92
C ARG A 33 3.52 -8.27 -15.78
N PRO A 34 4.08 -7.88 -14.62
CA PRO A 34 4.13 -8.73 -13.45
C PRO A 34 2.73 -9.15 -12.99
N LEU A 35 2.59 -10.40 -12.54
CA LEU A 35 1.32 -10.91 -12.01
C LEU A 35 0.82 -10.06 -10.84
N TYR A 36 1.72 -9.56 -9.99
CA TYR A 36 1.42 -8.68 -8.87
C TYR A 36 0.63 -7.43 -9.31
N ASP A 37 1.13 -6.72 -10.31
CA ASP A 37 0.49 -5.49 -10.82
C ASP A 37 -0.90 -5.78 -11.37
N VAL A 38 -1.04 -6.85 -12.15
CA VAL A 38 -2.32 -7.30 -12.71
C VAL A 38 -3.30 -7.66 -11.60
N THR A 39 -2.85 -8.38 -10.58
CA THR A 39 -3.71 -8.75 -9.45
C THR A 39 -4.15 -7.53 -8.64
N ASN A 40 -3.27 -6.56 -8.42
CA ASN A 40 -3.61 -5.34 -7.72
C ASN A 40 -4.62 -4.50 -8.50
N GLU A 41 -4.43 -4.36 -9.81
CA GLU A 41 -5.35 -3.63 -10.68
C GLU A 41 -6.74 -4.29 -10.68
N ALA A 42 -6.80 -5.63 -10.75
CA ALA A 42 -8.05 -6.37 -10.67
C ALA A 42 -8.77 -6.19 -9.31
N ILE A 43 -8.01 -6.20 -8.20
CA ILE A 43 -8.56 -5.96 -6.85
C ILE A 43 -9.09 -4.53 -6.74
N GLU A 44 -8.35 -3.54 -7.22
CA GLU A 44 -8.78 -2.14 -7.22
C GLU A 44 -10.05 -1.93 -8.04
N ALA A 45 -10.11 -2.52 -9.24
CA ALA A 45 -11.27 -2.47 -10.11
C ALA A 45 -12.50 -3.07 -9.43
N TYR A 46 -12.35 -4.24 -8.81
CA TYR A 46 -13.42 -4.89 -8.06
C TYR A 46 -13.92 -4.03 -6.89
N LEU A 47 -13.01 -3.51 -6.07
CA LEU A 47 -13.37 -2.68 -4.92
C LEU A 47 -14.04 -1.37 -5.36
N LYS A 48 -13.61 -0.79 -6.48
CA LYS A 48 -14.27 0.38 -7.08
C LYS A 48 -15.68 0.05 -7.54
N MET A 49 -15.90 -1.09 -8.20
CA MET A 49 -17.24 -1.54 -8.62
C MET A 49 -18.19 -1.71 -7.44
N GLN A 50 -17.68 -2.12 -6.28
CA GLN A 50 -18.47 -2.29 -5.05
C GLN A 50 -18.62 -1.00 -4.22
N GLY A 51 -18.10 0.15 -4.70
CA GLY A 51 -18.14 1.41 -3.97
C GLY A 51 -17.11 1.54 -2.84
N TYR A 52 -16.18 0.59 -2.70
CA TYR A 52 -15.12 0.58 -1.68
C TYR A 52 -13.80 1.22 -2.13
N GLY A 53 -13.78 1.93 -3.27
CA GLY A 53 -12.56 2.51 -3.84
C GLY A 53 -11.80 3.41 -2.86
N ASP A 54 -12.52 4.27 -2.12
CA ASP A 54 -11.90 5.20 -1.17
C ASP A 54 -11.47 4.52 0.14
N LEU A 55 -12.21 3.50 0.59
CA LEU A 55 -11.84 2.70 1.75
C LEU A 55 -10.52 1.95 1.51
N SER A 56 -10.33 1.43 0.31
CA SER A 56 -9.14 0.69 -0.11
C SER A 56 -7.89 1.57 -0.10
N LYS A 57 -8.00 2.80 -0.60
CA LYS A 57 -6.94 3.82 -0.52
C LYS A 57 -6.63 4.19 0.93
N ALA A 58 -7.67 4.37 1.75
CA ALA A 58 -7.52 4.70 3.17
C ALA A 58 -6.87 3.57 3.98
N ILE A 59 -7.11 2.31 3.65
CA ILE A 59 -6.44 1.16 4.30
C ILE A 59 -4.95 1.14 3.93
N ARG A 60 -4.60 1.35 2.66
CA ARG A 60 -3.20 1.36 2.20
C ARG A 60 -2.39 2.53 2.74
N SER A 61 -2.99 3.71 2.83
CA SER A 61 -2.32 4.86 3.46
C SER A 61 -2.06 4.64 4.95
N ARG A 62 -2.94 3.89 5.64
CA ARG A 62 -2.71 3.48 7.03
C ARG A 62 -1.65 2.39 7.16
N SER A 63 -1.58 1.43 6.24
CA SER A 63 -0.55 0.38 6.27
C SER A 63 0.85 0.90 5.90
N GLY A 64 0.95 1.95 5.07
CA GLY A 64 2.20 2.66 4.76
C GLY A 64 2.66 3.65 5.83
N GLY A 65 1.98 3.74 6.97
CA GLY A 65 2.18 4.76 8.01
C GLY A 65 2.99 4.32 9.24
N SER A 66 3.53 3.11 9.30
CA SER A 66 4.35 2.63 10.44
C SER A 66 5.79 3.17 10.44
N GLY A 67 6.07 4.24 9.68
CA GLY A 67 7.32 5.01 9.72
C GLY A 67 7.15 6.43 10.27
N THR A 68 6.07 6.73 11.00
CA THR A 68 5.88 8.06 11.62
C THR A 68 6.88 8.24 12.76
N ALA A 69 8.04 8.81 12.44
CA ALA A 69 8.88 9.51 13.40
C ALA A 69 7.98 10.50 14.16
N ALA A 70 7.79 10.24 15.45
CA ALA A 70 6.97 11.06 16.33
C ALA A 70 7.37 12.55 16.22
N PRO A 71 6.42 13.49 16.16
CA PRO A 71 6.76 14.90 16.24
C PRO A 71 7.38 15.15 17.63
N LYS A 72 8.70 15.36 17.68
CA LYS A 72 9.38 15.87 18.88
C LYS A 72 8.75 17.22 19.20
N LYS A 73 7.83 17.25 20.17
CA LYS A 73 7.37 18.49 20.81
C LYS A 73 8.59 19.19 21.39
N ARG A 74 9.18 20.13 20.64
CA ARG A 74 10.17 21.05 21.19
C ARG A 74 9.42 22.00 22.12
N ALA A 75 9.67 21.82 23.41
CA ALA A 75 9.09 22.61 24.49
C ALA A 75 9.29 24.12 24.24
N ALA A 76 8.22 24.88 24.49
CA ALA A 76 8.20 26.32 24.41
C ALA A 76 9.28 26.93 25.32
N LYS A 77 10.19 27.72 24.74
CA LYS A 77 11.13 28.53 25.52
C LYS A 77 10.39 29.77 26.00
N LYS A 78 10.13 29.80 27.31
CA LYS A 78 9.58 30.90 28.10
C LYS A 78 10.37 32.19 27.81
N ALA A 79 9.77 33.14 27.10
CA ALA A 79 10.31 34.48 26.94
C ALA A 79 10.07 35.25 28.25
N THR A 80 11.15 35.42 28.99
CA THR A 80 11.24 36.22 30.22
C THR A 80 10.87 37.66 29.91
N ARG A 81 9.82 38.16 30.58
CA ARG A 81 9.55 39.60 30.72
C ARG A 81 10.68 40.20 31.54
N ARG A 82 11.36 41.22 31.03
CA ARG A 82 12.08 42.17 31.87
C ARG A 82 11.68 43.58 31.45
N SER A 83 11.25 44.29 32.49
CA SER A 83 10.99 45.73 32.65
C SER A 83 12.00 46.62 31.99
#